data_AF-A0A0F5FFR4-F1
#
_entry.id   AF-A0A0F5FFR4-F1
#
_cell.length_a   1.000
_cell.length_b   1.000
_cell.length_c   1.000
_cell.angle_alpha   90.00
_cell.angle_beta   90.00
_cell.angle_gamma   90.00
#
_symmetry.space_group_name_H-M   'P 1'
#
loop_
_entity.id
_entity.type
_entity.pdbx_description
1 polymer ?
#
loop_
_entity_poly.entity_id
_entity_poly.type
_entity_poly.pdbx_seq_one_letter_code
_entity_poly.pdbx_strand_id
1 'polypeptide(L)'
;MRKILAATLLTLTLSMPSVMAQPIPAQEITLDAEAEARIRRAVEALVPEYNRRLARDGETSANDWIRQKAFELGQREAELMKQRLGRN
;
A
#
# COMPACT_ATOMS: atom_id res chain seq x y z
N MET A 1 -22.10 64.49 -13.26
CA MET A 1 -22.26 64.77 -14.70
C MET A 1 -21.09 64.18 -15.47
N ARG A 2 -21.36 63.72 -16.71
CA ARG A 2 -20.50 63.07 -17.73
C ARG A 2 -20.32 61.54 -17.55
N LYS A 3 -21.03 60.64 -18.26
CA LYS A 3 -21.15 60.36 -19.73
C LYS A 3 -19.74 60.13 -20.31
N ILE A 4 -19.32 59.05 -21.00
CA ILE A 4 -19.87 57.92 -21.80
C ILE A 4 -18.65 56.94 -21.97
N LEU A 5 -18.70 55.61 -22.20
CA LEU A 5 -18.92 54.89 -23.46
C LEU A 5 -18.45 53.42 -23.25
N ALA A 6 -19.19 52.51 -23.87
CA ALA A 6 -18.93 51.08 -23.90
C ALA A 6 -17.64 50.72 -24.66
N ALA A 7 -16.93 49.71 -24.17
CA ALA A 7 -16.04 48.88 -24.98
C ALA A 7 -16.32 47.43 -24.63
N THR A 8 -17.13 46.80 -25.48
CA THR A 8 -17.36 45.37 -25.55
C THR A 8 -16.02 44.66 -25.74
N LEU A 9 -15.63 43.82 -24.80
CA LEU A 9 -14.66 42.75 -25.05
C LEU A 9 -15.21 41.47 -24.42
N LEU A 10 -15.86 40.72 -25.28
CA LEU A 10 -16.30 39.35 -25.08
C LEU A 10 -15.04 38.46 -24.97
N THR A 11 -14.47 38.32 -23.78
CA THR A 11 -13.51 37.25 -23.51
C THR A 11 -14.27 36.04 -23.00
N LEU A 12 -14.66 35.20 -23.96
CA LEU A 12 -15.15 33.85 -23.70
C LEU A 12 -13.98 33.04 -23.12
N THR A 13 -13.82 33.03 -21.79
CA THR A 13 -12.91 32.09 -21.14
C THR A 13 -13.58 30.72 -21.19
N LEU A 14 -13.10 29.85 -22.09
CA LEU A 14 -13.37 28.41 -21.99
C LEU A 14 -12.81 27.93 -20.65
N SER A 15 -13.66 27.91 -19.63
CA SER A 15 -13.38 27.23 -18.37
C SER A 15 -13.45 25.74 -18.65
N MET A 16 -12.32 25.15 -19.04
CA MET A 16 -12.21 23.68 -19.04
C MET A 16 -12.41 23.21 -17.59
N PRO A 17 -13.33 22.27 -17.31
CA PRO A 17 -13.37 21.66 -16.00
C PRO A 17 -12.09 20.84 -15.86
N SER A 18 -11.13 21.35 -15.08
CA SER A 18 -10.09 20.51 -14.53
C SER A 18 -10.78 19.44 -13.70
N VAL A 19 -11.04 18.28 -14.29
CA VAL A 19 -11.27 17.05 -13.54
C VAL A 19 -9.95 16.79 -12.84
N MET A 20 -9.80 17.38 -11.65
CA MET A 20 -8.83 16.92 -10.70
C MET A 20 -9.18 15.47 -10.42
N ALA A 21 -8.39 14.56 -10.99
CA ALA A 21 -8.43 13.16 -10.62
C ALA A 21 -8.22 13.11 -9.11
N GLN A 22 -9.32 12.94 -8.37
CA GLN A 22 -9.22 12.73 -6.93
C GLN A 22 -8.41 11.44 -6.75
N PRO A 23 -7.32 11.45 -5.96
CA PRO A 23 -6.64 10.21 -5.63
C PRO A 23 -7.70 9.29 -5.02
N ILE A 24 -7.95 8.15 -5.67
CA ILE A 24 -8.77 7.09 -5.08
C ILE A 24 -8.14 6.85 -3.70
N PRO A 25 -8.89 7.00 -2.59
CA PRO A 25 -8.32 6.77 -1.28
C PRO A 25 -7.79 5.34 -1.29
N ALA A 26 -6.48 5.19 -1.10
CA ALA A 26 -5.90 3.89 -0.83
C ALA A 26 -6.65 3.36 0.38
N GLN A 27 -7.50 2.34 0.17
CA GLN A 27 -8.19 1.69 1.27
C GLN A 27 -7.11 1.16 2.19
N GLU A 28 -7.03 1.71 3.39
CA GLU A 28 -6.14 1.26 4.44
C GLU A 28 -6.56 -0.17 4.78
N ILE A 29 -5.80 -1.14 4.28
CA ILE A 29 -6.03 -2.55 4.59
C ILE A 29 -5.55 -2.75 6.03
N THR A 30 -6.49 -2.64 6.96
CA THR A 30 -6.28 -3.02 8.35
C THR A 30 -6.30 -4.55 8.42
N LEU A 31 -5.22 -5.11 8.95
CA LEU A 31 -5.19 -6.53 9.31
C LEU A 31 -6.15 -6.70 10.50
N ASP A 32 -7.08 -7.65 10.39
CA ASP A 32 -7.86 -8.03 11.56
C ASP A 32 -6.95 -8.70 12.62
N ALA A 33 -7.41 -8.71 13.87
CA ALA A 33 -6.65 -9.26 14.99
C ALA A 33 -6.26 -10.74 14.79
N GLU A 34 -7.04 -11.48 13.99
CA GLU A 34 -6.73 -12.87 13.66
C GLU A 34 -5.53 -12.97 12.71
N ALA A 35 -5.50 -12.13 11.67
CA ALA A 35 -4.39 -12.02 10.73
C ALA A 35 -3.10 -11.58 11.44
N GLU A 36 -3.17 -10.59 12.33
CA GLU A 36 -2.03 -10.20 13.15
C GLU A 36 -1.51 -11.36 14.01
N ALA A 37 -2.41 -12.13 14.64
CA ALA A 37 -2.04 -13.28 15.45
C ALA A 37 -1.39 -14.40 14.60
N ARG A 38 -1.85 -14.63 13.37
CA ARG A 38 -1.23 -15.59 12.44
C ARG A 38 0.17 -15.12 12.02
N ILE A 39 0.31 -13.85 11.64
CA ILE A 39 1.61 -13.26 11.26
C ILE A 39 2.61 -13.38 12.41
N ARG A 40 2.20 -13.01 13.63
CA ARG A 40 3.06 -13.09 14.82
C ARG A 40 3.58 -14.50 15.06
N ARG A 41 2.68 -15.50 15.07
CA ARG A 41 3.07 -16.92 15.24
C ARG A 41 4.00 -17.39 14.13
N ALA A 42 3.75 -16.98 12.89
CA ALA A 42 4.59 -17.32 11.75
C ALA A 42 5.99 -16.71 11.89
N VAL A 43 6.11 -15.45 12.32
CA VAL A 43 7.40 -14.79 12.58
C VAL A 43 8.16 -15.48 13.72
N GLU A 44 7.49 -15.77 14.85
CA GLU A 44 8.09 -16.46 15.99
C GLU A 44 8.65 -17.84 15.59
N ALA A 45 7.94 -18.56 14.72
CA ALA A 45 8.38 -19.86 14.21
C ALA A 45 9.64 -19.80 13.32
N LEU A 46 9.99 -18.63 12.76
CA LEU A 46 11.17 -18.46 11.91
C LEU A 46 12.45 -18.24 12.72
N VAL A 47 12.35 -17.78 13.97
CA VAL A 47 13.51 -17.40 14.81
C VAL A 47 14.55 -18.51 14.95
N PRO A 48 14.19 -19.79 15.22
CA PRO A 48 15.20 -20.84 15.37
C PRO A 48 16.01 -21.10 14.09
N GLU A 49 15.39 -21.00 12.91
CA GLU A 49 16.11 -21.17 11.63
C GLU A 49 16.93 -19.92 11.28
N TYR A 50 16.44 -18.72 11.60
CA TYR A 50 17.23 -17.50 11.47
C TYR A 50 18.54 -17.61 12.23
N ASN A 51 18.46 -18.00 13.52
CA ASN A 51 19.64 -18.14 14.38
C ASN A 51 20.60 -19.22 13.86
N ARG A 52 20.08 -20.34 13.34
CA ARG A 52 20.92 -21.39 12.72
C ARG A 52 21.66 -20.87 11.50
N ARG A 53 21.00 -20.10 10.63
CA ARG A 53 21.61 -19.49 9.44
C ARG A 53 22.59 -18.40 9.80
N LEU A 54 22.27 -17.59 10.80
CA LEU A 54 23.17 -16.55 11.31
C LEU A 54 24.49 -17.17 11.77
N ALA A 55 24.43 -18.27 12.53
CA ALA A 55 25.61 -18.97 13.02
C ALA A 55 26.39 -19.71 11.91
N ARG A 56 25.69 -20.29 10.92
CA ARG A 56 26.31 -21.13 9.87
C ARG A 56 26.80 -20.35 8.66
N ASP A 57 25.98 -19.43 8.17
CA ASP A 57 26.12 -18.77 6.87
C ASP A 57 26.42 -17.27 7.00
N GLY A 58 26.33 -16.73 8.22
CA GLY A 58 26.56 -15.32 8.50
C GLY A 58 25.34 -14.42 8.29
N GLU A 59 25.51 -13.18 8.72
CA GLU A 59 24.42 -12.20 8.82
C GLU A 59 23.74 -11.88 7.49
N THR A 60 24.51 -11.64 6.42
CA THR A 60 23.96 -11.31 5.10
C THR A 60 23.04 -12.42 4.59
N SER A 61 23.48 -13.68 4.66
CA SER A 61 22.69 -14.82 4.20
C SER A 61 21.42 -15.02 5.04
N ALA A 62 21.53 -14.89 6.37
CA ALA A 62 20.38 -14.98 7.26
C ALA A 62 19.36 -13.87 7.01
N ASN A 63 19.83 -12.65 6.74
CA ASN A 63 19.00 -11.49 6.45
C ASN A 63 18.28 -11.61 5.10
N ASP A 64 18.96 -12.10 4.06
CA ASP A 64 18.33 -12.34 2.77
C ASP A 64 17.25 -13.43 2.87
N TRP A 65 17.53 -14.48 3.65
CA TRP A 65 16.55 -15.53 3.93
C TRP A 65 15.32 -15.00 4.70
N ILE A 66 15.48 -14.20 5.76
CA ILE A 66 14.33 -13.72 6.54
C ILE A 66 13.49 -12.70 5.75
N ARG A 67 14.12 -11.88 4.88
CA ARG A 67 13.41 -10.98 3.97
C ARG A 67 12.54 -11.76 2.98
N GLN A 68 13.08 -12.82 2.39
CA GLN A 68 12.32 -13.70 1.51
C GLN A 68 11.14 -14.34 2.24
N LYS A 69 11.32 -14.79 3.48
CA LYS A 69 10.24 -15.37 4.29
C LYS A 69 9.16 -14.36 4.67
N ALA A 70 9.54 -13.12 5.00
CA ALA A 70 8.59 -12.05 5.26
C ALA A 70 7.73 -11.74 4.01
N PHE A 71 8.35 -11.72 2.82
CA PHE A 71 7.64 -11.52 1.56
C PHE A 71 6.64 -12.65 1.28
N GLU A 72 7.07 -13.92 1.41
CA GLU A 72 6.19 -15.09 1.25
C GLU A 72 5.00 -15.06 2.21
N LEU A 73 5.23 -14.66 3.47
CA LEU A 73 4.17 -14.52 4.47
C LEU A 73 3.16 -13.43 4.08
N GLY A 74 3.65 -12.27 3.64
CA GLY A 74 2.80 -11.17 3.17
C GLY A 74 1.95 -11.56 1.97
N GLN A 75 2.51 -12.28 1.00
CA GLN A 75 1.75 -12.80 -0.15
C GLN A 75 0.63 -13.75 0.28
N ARG A 76 0.92 -14.66 1.21
CA ARG A 76 -0.08 -15.59 1.73
C ARG A 76 -1.23 -14.88 2.44
N GLU A 77 -0.94 -13.90 3.29
CA GLU A 77 -1.99 -13.16 4.00
C GLU A 77 -2.80 -12.27 3.05
N ALA A 78 -2.17 -11.68 2.03
CA ALA A 78 -2.90 -10.97 0.98
C ALA A 78 -3.86 -11.88 0.22
N GLU A 79 -3.44 -13.11 -0.09
CA GLU A 79 -4.27 -14.10 -0.76
C GLU A 79 -5.45 -14.56 0.10
N LEU A 80 -5.20 -14.84 1.39
CA LEU A 80 -6.27 -15.14 2.35
C LEU A 80 -7.25 -13.97 2.49
N MET A 81 -6.78 -12.74 2.43
CA MET A 81 -7.64 -11.55 2.45
C MET A 81 -8.54 -11.49 1.21
N LYS A 82 -7.99 -11.71 0.02
CA LYS A 82 -8.78 -11.74 -1.23
C LYS A 82 -9.89 -12.79 -1.18
N GLN A 83 -9.55 -14.00 -0.72
CA GLN A 83 -10.49 -15.11 -0.56
C GLN A 83 -11.63 -14.75 0.41
N ARG A 84 -11.30 -14.10 1.55
CA ARG A 84 -12.31 -13.63 2.52
C ARG A 84 -13.21 -12.53 1.96
N LEU A 85 -12.69 -11.70 1.06
CA LEU A 85 -13.44 -10.63 0.38
C LEU A 85 -14.21 -11.13 -0.85
N GLY A 86 -14.12 -12.41 -1.20
CA GLY A 86 -14.74 -12.97 -2.42
C GLY A 86 -14.15 -12.40 -3.71
N ARG A 87 -12.95 -11.81 -3.67
CA ARG A 87 -12.21 -11.42 -4.88
C ARG A 87 -11.37 -12.62 -5.32
N ASN A 88 -11.74 -13.22 -6.46
CA ASN A 88 -10.90 -14.16 -7.20
C ASN A 88 -10.17 -13.42 -8.33
#